data_AF-A0A5Q4GS12-F1
#
_entry.id   AF-A0A5Q4GS12-F1
#
_cell.length_a   1.000
_cell.length_b   1.000
_cell.length_c   1.000
_cell.angle_alpha   90.00
_cell.angle_beta   90.00
_cell.angle_gamma   90.00
#
_symmetry.space_group_name_H-M   'P 1'
#
loop_
_entity.id
_entity.type
_entity.pdbx_description
1 polymer ?
#
loop_
_entity_poly.entity_id
_entity_poly.type
_entity_poly.pdbx_seq_one_letter_code
_entity_poly.pdbx_strand_id
1 'polypeptide(L)'
;GRYRPTGLAEHADPVRDEASYSRQPLSELEPVPTGQPMLLLVHGDDLCVPQFVAEDLPLAGLVVANGGHRQAPWPFGDKAAAFLDHAVDDAVERLGGQSGLDACRIEGLDADRIADQASAAGVGSVLTSEAPVGPLADGLARLETELAERGLALHRLRRDWDHQAWPHAVKGFFPFKKQIPTLLDKAGLGRSESERDQHQRQAQDDQQ
;
A
#
# COMPACT_ATOMS: atom_id res chain seq x y z
N GLY A 1 -14.39 -29.99 17.91
CA GLY A 1 -13.03 -29.54 18.23
C GLY A 1 -13.06 -28.78 19.54
N ARG A 2 -12.13 -29.07 20.46
CA ARG A 2 -12.00 -28.31 21.72
C ARG A 2 -10.63 -27.67 21.75
N TYR A 3 -10.57 -26.43 21.29
CA TYR A 3 -9.41 -25.57 21.46
C TYR A 3 -9.27 -25.26 22.97
N ARG A 4 -8.15 -25.66 23.58
CA ARG A 4 -7.79 -25.43 25.00
C ARG A 4 -6.40 -24.81 25.06
N PRO A 5 -6.25 -23.51 24.80
CA PRO A 5 -4.96 -22.84 24.88
C PRO A 5 -4.45 -22.86 26.34
N THR A 6 -3.16 -23.11 26.51
CA THR A 6 -2.43 -23.02 27.79
C THR A 6 -1.37 -21.94 27.66
N GLY A 7 -0.93 -21.34 28.78
CA GLY A 7 0.09 -20.29 28.77
C GLY A 7 -0.37 -18.92 28.28
N LEU A 8 -1.67 -18.61 28.40
CA LEU A 8 -2.16 -17.26 28.13
C LEU A 8 -1.71 -16.31 29.23
N ALA A 9 -1.48 -15.04 28.86
CA ALA A 9 -1.21 -13.99 29.83
C ALA A 9 -2.37 -13.89 30.84
N GLU A 10 -2.08 -14.06 32.12
CA GLU A 10 -3.09 -13.95 33.20
C GLU A 10 -3.42 -12.48 33.53
N HIS A 11 -2.58 -11.56 33.07
CA HIS A 11 -2.76 -10.12 33.17
C HIS A 11 -2.40 -9.45 31.84
N ALA A 12 -3.26 -8.55 31.40
CA ALA A 12 -3.01 -7.64 30.29
C ALA A 12 -3.29 -6.24 30.81
N ASP A 13 -2.23 -5.52 31.22
CA ASP A 13 -2.36 -4.14 31.64
C ASP A 13 -2.91 -3.32 30.46
N PRO A 14 -3.94 -2.47 30.68
CA PRO A 14 -4.50 -1.67 29.62
C PRO A 14 -3.42 -0.72 29.10
N VAL A 15 -3.18 -0.74 27.79
CA VAL A 15 -2.35 0.27 27.12
C VAL A 15 -3.07 1.61 27.31
N ARG A 16 -2.46 2.49 28.11
CA ARG A 16 -2.96 3.85 28.30
C ARG A 16 -2.39 4.69 27.17
N ASP A 17 -3.26 5.06 26.25
CA ASP A 17 -2.92 6.02 25.22
C ASP A 17 -2.96 7.43 25.85
N GLU A 18 -1.80 7.89 26.33
CA GLU A 18 -1.69 9.20 26.98
C GLU A 18 -1.57 10.34 25.95
N ALA A 19 -1.40 10.02 24.67
CA ALA A 19 -1.19 10.99 23.61
C ALA A 19 -2.51 11.35 22.90
N SER A 20 -2.85 12.63 22.90
CA SER A 20 -3.92 13.16 22.04
C SER A 20 -3.35 13.48 20.67
N TYR A 21 -3.54 12.60 19.70
CA TYR A 21 -3.13 12.84 18.31
C TYR A 21 -4.16 13.73 17.58
N SER A 22 -3.75 14.93 17.17
CA SER A 22 -4.57 15.77 16.30
C SER A 22 -4.59 15.20 14.89
N ARG A 23 -5.74 15.26 14.22
CA ARG A 23 -5.85 14.94 12.80
C ARG A 23 -4.86 15.77 11.99
N GLN A 24 -4.10 15.10 11.14
CA GLN A 24 -3.24 15.75 10.17
C GLN A 24 -3.88 15.66 8.77
N PRO A 25 -3.69 16.69 7.93
CA PRO A 25 -4.06 16.58 6.53
C PRO A 25 -3.25 15.45 5.88
N LEU A 26 -3.82 14.89 4.83
CA LEU A 26 -3.13 13.93 4.01
C LEU A 26 -1.94 14.61 3.31
N SER A 27 -0.75 14.01 3.40
CA SER A 27 0.46 14.55 2.76
C SER A 27 0.27 14.63 1.25
N GLU A 28 0.73 15.73 0.65
CA GLU A 28 0.83 15.85 -0.79
C GLU A 28 1.98 14.97 -1.31
N LEU A 29 1.77 14.29 -2.43
CA LEU A 29 2.80 13.49 -3.08
C LEU A 29 3.28 14.21 -4.33
N GLU A 30 4.59 14.18 -4.55
CA GLU A 30 5.18 14.70 -5.78
C GLU A 30 4.67 13.90 -6.98
N PRO A 31 4.34 14.57 -8.11
CA PRO A 31 3.95 13.88 -9.33
C PRO A 31 5.04 12.91 -9.80
N VAL A 32 4.62 11.73 -10.25
CA VAL A 32 5.54 10.77 -10.87
C VAL A 32 5.92 11.26 -12.27
N PRO A 33 7.23 11.35 -12.61
CA PRO A 33 7.67 11.72 -13.94
C PRO A 33 7.14 10.76 -15.01
N THR A 34 6.60 11.30 -16.09
CA THR A 34 6.13 10.48 -17.22
C THR A 34 7.27 10.22 -18.22
N GLY A 35 7.25 9.04 -18.85
CA GLY A 35 8.16 8.69 -19.94
C GLY A 35 9.61 8.36 -19.57
N GLN A 36 9.97 8.37 -18.28
CA GLN A 36 11.30 7.95 -17.81
C GLN A 36 11.23 6.54 -17.22
N PRO A 37 12.02 5.56 -17.71
CA PRO A 37 12.03 4.22 -17.14
C PRO A 37 12.38 4.21 -15.65
N MET A 38 11.64 3.44 -14.86
CA MET A 38 11.80 3.37 -13.41
C MET A 38 11.95 1.93 -12.92
N LEU A 39 12.56 1.76 -11.76
CA LEU A 39 12.54 0.53 -11.00
C LEU A 39 11.30 0.51 -10.10
N LEU A 40 10.48 -0.53 -10.16
CA LEU A 40 9.37 -0.68 -9.22
C LEU A 40 9.85 -1.37 -7.95
N LEU A 41 9.67 -0.71 -6.80
CA LEU A 41 9.82 -1.26 -5.48
C LEU A 41 8.44 -1.62 -4.91
N VAL A 42 8.29 -2.88 -4.49
CA VAL A 42 7.10 -3.43 -3.85
C VAL A 42 7.46 -3.82 -2.41
N HIS A 43 6.57 -3.56 -1.45
CA HIS A 43 6.84 -3.76 -0.02
C HIS A 43 5.61 -4.28 0.73
N GLY A 44 5.80 -4.79 1.95
CA GLY A 44 4.77 -5.51 2.71
C GLY A 44 3.45 -4.78 3.03
N ASP A 45 3.38 -3.44 2.93
CA ASP A 45 2.10 -2.71 3.08
C ASP A 45 1.18 -2.86 1.87
N ASP A 46 1.75 -3.06 0.68
CA ASP A 46 1.03 -3.23 -0.57
C ASP A 46 1.84 -4.12 -1.53
N LEU A 47 1.44 -5.38 -1.64
CA LEU A 47 2.02 -6.36 -2.57
C LEU A 47 1.27 -6.41 -3.91
N CYS A 48 0.36 -5.46 -4.14
CA CYS A 48 -0.50 -5.37 -5.31
C CYS A 48 -0.30 -4.07 -6.11
N VAL A 49 0.75 -3.28 -5.79
CA VAL A 49 1.08 -2.00 -6.46
C VAL A 49 0.91 -2.03 -7.97
N PRO A 50 1.41 -3.04 -8.71
CA PRO A 50 1.34 -3.05 -10.17
C PRO A 50 -0.09 -3.00 -10.74
N GLN A 51 -1.10 -3.39 -9.96
CA GLN A 51 -2.49 -3.42 -10.44
C GLN A 51 -3.10 -2.02 -10.64
N PHE A 52 -2.43 -0.96 -10.18
CA PHE A 52 -2.88 0.42 -10.39
C PHE A 52 -1.74 1.38 -10.77
N VAL A 53 -0.54 0.85 -11.03
CA VAL A 53 0.46 1.63 -11.78
C VAL A 53 -0.15 1.90 -13.15
N ALA A 54 -0.14 3.17 -13.58
CA ALA A 54 -0.69 3.54 -14.87
C ALA A 54 0.01 2.75 -15.99
N GLU A 55 -0.77 2.20 -16.94
CA GLU A 55 -0.26 1.31 -18.00
C GLU A 55 0.84 1.97 -18.86
N ASP A 56 0.90 3.31 -18.86
CA ASP A 56 1.86 4.11 -19.60
C ASP A 56 3.16 4.40 -18.83
N LEU A 57 3.27 4.03 -17.54
CA LEU A 57 4.51 4.19 -16.80
C LEU A 57 5.54 3.15 -17.24
N PRO A 58 6.70 3.57 -17.79
CA PRO A 58 7.71 2.64 -18.25
C PRO A 58 8.45 2.02 -17.06
N LEU A 59 8.19 0.75 -16.77
CA LEU A 59 8.91 0.00 -15.74
C LEU A 59 10.03 -0.82 -16.39
N ALA A 60 11.24 -0.73 -15.87
CA ALA A 60 12.43 -1.43 -16.39
C ALA A 60 12.91 -2.57 -15.48
N GLY A 61 12.37 -2.68 -14.27
CA GLY A 61 12.69 -3.74 -13.34
C GLY A 61 11.77 -3.74 -12.12
N LEU A 62 11.84 -4.82 -11.35
CA LEU A 62 10.98 -5.04 -10.19
C LEU A 62 11.80 -5.56 -9.01
N VAL A 63 11.62 -4.94 -7.85
CA VAL A 63 12.19 -5.35 -6.57
C VAL A 63 11.07 -5.54 -5.56
N VAL A 64 11.08 -6.67 -4.86
CA VAL A 64 10.10 -6.97 -3.80
C VAL A 64 10.84 -7.12 -2.47
N ALA A 65 10.53 -6.25 -1.51
CA ALA A 65 11.14 -6.22 -0.19
C ALA A 65 10.32 -7.00 0.84
N ASN A 66 10.98 -7.94 1.54
CA ASN A 66 10.39 -8.79 2.58
C ASN A 66 10.38 -8.15 3.98
N GLY A 67 10.72 -6.87 4.08
CA GLY A 67 10.88 -6.22 5.36
C GLY A 67 10.96 -4.71 5.24
N GLY A 68 10.84 -4.05 6.40
CA GLY A 68 11.08 -2.62 6.52
C GLY A 68 12.56 -2.26 6.44
N HIS A 69 12.87 -1.01 6.76
CA HIS A 69 14.24 -0.54 6.86
C HIS A 69 14.90 -1.04 8.15
N ARG A 70 16.20 -1.38 8.11
CA ARG A 70 16.94 -1.91 9.28
C ARG A 70 16.91 -1.00 10.52
N GLN A 71 16.80 0.32 10.32
CA GLN A 71 16.71 1.33 11.39
C GLN A 71 15.26 1.66 11.80
N ALA A 72 14.27 1.05 11.15
CA ALA A 72 12.86 1.15 11.47
C ALA A 72 12.23 -0.26 11.39
N PRO A 73 12.70 -1.20 12.24
CA PRO A 73 12.30 -2.59 12.13
C PRO A 73 10.82 -2.77 12.44
N TRP A 74 10.19 -3.69 11.71
CA TRP A 74 8.81 -4.08 11.99
C TRP A 74 8.76 -5.03 13.19
N PRO A 75 7.90 -4.82 14.19
CA PRO A 75 7.80 -5.69 15.35
C PRO A 75 7.00 -6.98 15.06
N PHE A 76 7.31 -7.70 13.98
CA PHE A 76 6.66 -8.97 13.68
C PHE A 76 7.18 -10.09 14.59
N GLY A 77 6.27 -10.93 15.07
CA GLY A 77 6.61 -12.25 15.61
C GLY A 77 6.73 -13.29 14.48
N ASP A 78 7.30 -14.45 14.79
CA ASP A 78 7.65 -15.51 13.81
C ASP A 78 6.53 -15.86 12.83
N LYS A 79 5.28 -15.92 13.30
CA LYS A 79 4.13 -16.25 12.44
C LYS A 79 3.81 -15.15 11.43
N ALA A 80 3.90 -13.88 11.83
CA ALA A 80 3.65 -12.76 10.94
C ALA A 80 4.79 -12.61 9.93
N ALA A 81 6.04 -12.84 10.37
CA ALA A 81 7.20 -12.87 9.48
C ALA A 81 7.05 -13.98 8.42
N ALA A 82 6.71 -15.21 8.83
CA ALA A 82 6.49 -16.32 7.89
C ALA A 82 5.32 -16.09 6.93
N PHE A 83 4.26 -15.40 7.37
CA PHE A 83 3.16 -15.02 6.48
C PHE A 83 3.64 -14.04 5.41
N LEU A 84 4.37 -12.98 5.81
CA LEU A 84 4.90 -12.00 4.88
C LEU A 84 5.88 -12.64 3.89
N ASP A 85 6.71 -13.56 4.38
CA ASP A 85 7.67 -14.32 3.58
C ASP A 85 6.99 -15.04 2.40
N HIS A 86 5.91 -15.78 2.68
CA HIS A 86 5.13 -16.46 1.66
C HIS A 86 4.35 -15.49 0.76
N ALA A 87 3.87 -14.36 1.30
CA ALA A 87 3.18 -13.36 0.50
C ALA A 87 4.14 -12.65 -0.48
N VAL A 88 5.41 -12.47 -0.09
CA VAL A 88 6.47 -11.92 -0.94
C VAL A 88 6.88 -12.91 -2.01
N ASP A 89 6.98 -14.20 -1.70
CA ASP A 89 7.21 -15.24 -2.72
C ASP A 89 6.09 -15.24 -3.79
N ASP A 90 4.82 -15.21 -3.35
CA ASP A 90 3.68 -15.06 -4.28
C ASP A 90 3.81 -13.80 -5.13
N ALA A 91 4.14 -12.66 -4.50
CA ALA A 91 4.28 -11.40 -5.21
C ALA A 91 5.40 -11.45 -6.26
N VAL A 92 6.56 -12.04 -5.95
CA VAL A 92 7.67 -12.19 -6.89
C VAL A 92 7.25 -13.02 -8.11
N GLU A 93 6.64 -14.19 -7.88
CA GLU A 93 6.19 -15.08 -8.96
C GLU A 93 5.10 -14.42 -9.82
N ARG A 94 4.05 -13.91 -9.17
CA ARG A 94 2.90 -13.30 -9.83
C ARG A 94 3.29 -12.06 -10.62
N LEU A 95 4.11 -11.18 -10.06
CA LEU A 95 4.47 -9.92 -10.69
C LEU A 95 5.52 -10.09 -11.78
N GLY A 96 6.51 -10.96 -11.57
CA GLY A 96 7.46 -11.31 -12.62
C GLY A 96 6.76 -11.93 -13.84
N GLY A 97 5.83 -12.85 -13.60
CA GLY A 97 5.04 -13.48 -14.67
C GLY A 97 4.11 -12.51 -15.42
N GLN A 98 3.48 -11.55 -14.72
CA GLN A 98 2.53 -10.60 -15.32
C GLN A 98 3.23 -9.46 -16.08
N SER A 99 4.36 -8.98 -15.58
CA SER A 99 5.06 -7.83 -16.16
C SER A 99 6.09 -8.21 -17.22
N GLY A 100 6.53 -9.47 -17.25
CA GLY A 100 7.68 -9.89 -18.06
C GLY A 100 9.01 -9.28 -17.61
N LEU A 101 9.03 -8.63 -16.44
CA LEU A 101 10.22 -8.08 -15.82
C LEU A 101 10.84 -9.12 -14.88
N ASP A 102 12.17 -9.11 -14.78
CA ASP A 102 12.86 -9.89 -13.77
C ASP A 102 12.57 -9.32 -12.38
N ALA A 103 11.86 -10.11 -11.57
CA ALA A 103 11.52 -9.77 -10.19
C ALA A 103 12.67 -10.20 -9.26
N CYS A 104 13.27 -9.23 -8.56
CA CYS A 104 14.29 -9.48 -7.55
C CYS A 104 13.71 -9.39 -6.14
N ARG A 105 13.91 -10.43 -5.33
CA ARG A 105 13.55 -10.42 -3.91
C ARG A 105 14.70 -9.87 -3.07
N ILE A 106 14.40 -8.99 -2.12
CA ILE A 106 15.35 -8.49 -1.11
C ILE A 106 14.78 -8.64 0.31
N GLU A 107 15.65 -8.74 1.32
CA GLU A 107 15.22 -9.02 2.71
C GLU A 107 14.55 -7.82 3.41
N GLY A 108 14.72 -6.61 2.90
CA GLY A 108 14.11 -5.40 3.45
C GLY A 108 14.41 -4.16 2.62
N LEU A 109 14.01 -2.99 3.09
CA LEU A 109 14.32 -1.71 2.43
C LEU A 109 15.83 -1.42 2.59
N ASP A 110 16.61 -1.80 1.58
CA ASP A 110 18.06 -1.66 1.54
C ASP A 110 18.49 -0.86 0.31
N ALA A 111 19.05 0.33 0.53
CA ALA A 111 19.41 1.25 -0.54
C ALA A 111 20.50 0.72 -1.47
N ASP A 112 21.45 -0.08 -0.97
CA ASP A 112 22.53 -0.63 -1.80
C ASP A 112 21.98 -1.68 -2.76
N ARG A 113 21.13 -2.59 -2.25
CA ARG A 113 20.48 -3.60 -3.10
C ARG A 113 19.56 -2.98 -4.13
N ILE A 114 18.80 -1.95 -3.75
CA ILE A 114 17.91 -1.25 -4.68
C ILE A 114 18.74 -0.49 -5.73
N ALA A 115 19.86 0.11 -5.36
CA ALA A 115 20.74 0.79 -6.29
C ALA A 115 21.43 -0.17 -7.28
N ASP A 116 21.84 -1.36 -6.82
CA ASP A 116 22.37 -2.40 -7.70
C ASP A 116 21.33 -2.79 -8.78
N GLN A 117 20.06 -2.97 -8.38
CA GLN A 117 18.97 -3.30 -9.31
C GLN A 117 18.63 -2.14 -10.25
N ALA A 118 18.63 -0.90 -9.74
CA ALA A 118 18.43 0.29 -10.57
C ALA A 118 19.54 0.43 -11.62
N SER A 119 20.79 0.18 -11.23
CA SER A 119 21.94 0.20 -12.13
C SER A 119 21.85 -0.91 -13.19
N ALA A 120 21.47 -2.12 -12.81
CA ALA A 120 21.28 -3.23 -13.74
C ALA A 120 20.16 -2.96 -14.77
N ALA A 121 19.09 -2.29 -14.34
CA ALA A 121 17.99 -1.87 -15.20
C ALA A 121 18.29 -0.57 -15.99
N GLY A 122 19.40 0.11 -15.70
CA GLY A 122 19.78 1.36 -16.37
C GLY A 122 18.87 2.55 -16.05
N VAL A 123 18.30 2.61 -14.84
CA VAL A 123 17.32 3.64 -14.44
C VAL A 123 17.83 4.55 -13.33
N GLY A 124 17.31 5.78 -13.31
CA GLY A 124 17.66 6.82 -12.32
C GLY A 124 16.59 7.04 -11.24
N SER A 125 15.47 6.31 -11.31
CA SER A 125 14.32 6.53 -10.43
C SER A 125 13.70 5.22 -9.97
N VAL A 126 13.20 5.23 -8.74
CA VAL A 126 12.49 4.15 -8.07
C VAL A 126 11.06 4.61 -7.83
N LEU A 127 10.09 3.75 -8.11
CA LEU A 127 8.67 3.97 -7.88
C LEU A 127 8.20 2.98 -6.80
N THR A 128 7.39 3.42 -5.85
CA THR A 128 6.80 2.55 -4.82
C THR A 128 5.40 3.03 -4.45
N SER A 129 4.56 2.17 -3.86
CA SER A 129 3.40 2.64 -3.11
C SER A 129 3.84 3.51 -1.93
N GLU A 130 3.00 4.47 -1.56
CA GLU A 130 3.14 5.16 -0.27
C GLU A 130 2.83 4.20 0.88
N ALA A 131 3.59 4.32 1.97
CA ALA A 131 3.20 3.83 3.29
C ALA A 131 2.75 5.03 4.15
N PRO A 132 1.46 5.15 4.50
CA PRO A 132 0.90 6.28 5.26
C PRO A 132 1.58 6.61 6.59
N VAL A 133 1.83 5.59 7.40
CA VAL A 133 2.28 5.71 8.79
C VAL A 133 3.07 4.47 9.23
N GLY A 134 3.74 4.56 10.38
CA GLY A 134 4.39 3.43 11.04
C GLY A 134 5.81 3.16 10.52
N PRO A 135 6.42 2.05 10.96
CA PRO A 135 7.85 1.76 10.71
C PRO A 135 8.21 1.72 9.23
N LEU A 136 7.27 1.34 8.36
CA LEU A 136 7.51 1.33 6.92
C LEU A 136 7.55 2.74 6.32
N ALA A 137 6.68 3.65 6.78
CA ALA A 137 6.72 5.06 6.38
C ALA A 137 8.05 5.71 6.80
N ASP A 138 8.49 5.44 8.04
CA ASP A 138 9.80 5.87 8.56
C ASP A 138 10.95 5.26 7.73
N GLY A 139 10.82 3.99 7.36
CA GLY A 139 11.77 3.28 6.53
C GLY A 139 11.88 3.84 5.11
N LEU A 140 10.75 4.17 4.48
CA LEU A 140 10.73 4.80 3.16
C LEU A 140 11.35 6.20 3.18
N ALA A 141 11.13 6.99 4.25
CA ALA A 141 11.77 8.30 4.39
C ALA A 141 13.30 8.21 4.52
N ARG A 142 13.80 7.19 5.24
CA ARG A 142 15.25 6.91 5.30
C ARG A 142 15.77 6.43 3.96
N LEU A 143 15.09 5.48 3.34
CA LEU A 143 15.45 4.93 2.04
C LEU A 143 15.54 6.05 0.98
N GLU A 144 14.60 6.99 0.98
CA GLU A 144 14.62 8.16 0.09
C GLU A 144 15.92 8.98 0.23
N THR A 145 16.35 9.22 1.46
CA THR A 145 17.61 9.93 1.74
C THR A 145 18.81 9.14 1.24
N GLU A 146 18.86 7.83 1.54
CA GLU A 146 19.97 6.95 1.14
C GLU A 146 20.02 6.75 -0.39
N LEU A 147 18.88 6.67 -1.08
CA LEU A 147 18.80 6.59 -2.54
C LEU A 147 19.26 7.90 -3.19
N ALA A 148 18.89 9.06 -2.63
CA ALA A 148 19.34 10.35 -3.13
C ALA A 148 20.87 10.51 -3.06
N GLU A 149 21.52 10.01 -2.01
CA GLU A 149 22.99 9.96 -1.90
C GLU A 149 23.64 9.11 -3.02
N ARG A 150 22.88 8.17 -3.60
CA ARG A 150 23.30 7.30 -4.72
C ARG A 150 22.85 7.85 -6.08
N GLY A 151 22.25 9.05 -6.12
CA GLY A 151 21.76 9.68 -7.35
C GLY A 151 20.44 9.09 -7.88
N LEU A 152 19.68 8.40 -7.03
CA LEU A 152 18.38 7.81 -7.37
C LEU A 152 17.23 8.61 -6.72
N ALA A 153 16.20 8.91 -7.50
CA ALA A 153 14.98 9.53 -6.99
C ALA A 153 13.97 8.46 -6.53
N LEU A 154 13.33 8.63 -5.36
CA LEU A 154 12.22 7.78 -4.92
C LEU A 154 10.90 8.51 -5.10
N HIS A 155 10.01 7.94 -5.90
CA HIS A 155 8.66 8.44 -6.12
C HIS A 155 7.64 7.51 -5.46
N ARG A 156 6.61 8.10 -4.84
CA ARG A 156 5.56 7.38 -4.14
C ARG A 156 4.23 7.53 -4.86
N LEU A 157 3.46 6.46 -4.93
CA LEU A 157 2.12 6.42 -5.47
C LEU A 157 1.09 6.26 -4.36
N ARG A 158 0.02 7.04 -4.46
CA ARG A 158 -1.22 6.82 -3.72
C ARG A 158 -2.32 6.50 -4.72
N ARG A 159 -3.16 5.51 -4.40
CA ARG A 159 -4.29 5.17 -5.26
C ARG A 159 -5.29 6.32 -5.28
N ASP A 160 -5.94 6.53 -6.41
CA ASP A 160 -6.94 7.60 -6.55
C ASP A 160 -8.10 7.44 -5.56
N TRP A 161 -8.52 6.21 -5.28
CA TRP A 161 -9.60 5.98 -4.31
C TRP A 161 -9.16 6.28 -2.88
N ASP A 162 -7.89 6.05 -2.53
CA ASP A 162 -7.34 6.46 -1.23
C ASP A 162 -7.30 7.99 -1.12
N HIS A 163 -6.82 8.68 -2.17
CA HIS A 163 -6.82 10.14 -2.23
C HIS A 163 -8.23 10.73 -2.05
N GLN A 164 -9.26 10.09 -2.62
CA GLN A 164 -10.64 10.54 -2.52
C GLN A 164 -11.32 10.17 -1.19
N ALA A 165 -11.05 8.98 -0.65
CA ALA A 165 -11.75 8.45 0.51
C ALA A 165 -11.21 9.01 1.83
N TRP A 166 -9.89 9.16 1.95
CA TRP A 166 -9.23 9.50 3.21
C TRP A 166 -9.71 10.82 3.85
N PRO A 167 -9.98 11.91 3.10
CA PRO A 167 -10.53 13.14 3.67
C PRO A 167 -11.87 12.96 4.40
N HIS A 168 -12.59 11.87 4.12
CA HIS A 168 -13.88 11.55 4.74
C HIS A 168 -13.76 10.64 5.98
N ALA A 169 -12.59 10.05 6.24
CA ALA A 169 -12.37 9.10 7.33
C ALA A 169 -12.12 9.79 8.69
N VAL A 170 -13.05 10.65 9.12
CA VAL A 170 -12.78 11.67 10.17
C VAL A 170 -13.24 11.33 11.58
N LYS A 171 -14.34 10.60 11.77
CA LYS A 171 -15.01 10.44 13.09
C LYS A 171 -15.58 9.03 13.32
N GLY A 172 -15.14 8.05 12.51
CA GLY A 172 -15.63 6.67 12.53
C GLY A 172 -16.49 6.30 11.32
N PHE A 173 -17.02 5.08 11.36
CA PHE A 173 -17.64 4.43 10.20
C PHE A 173 -18.93 5.11 9.71
N PHE A 174 -19.85 5.53 10.59
CA PHE A 174 -21.15 6.06 10.16
C PHE A 174 -21.07 7.37 9.36
N PRO A 175 -20.25 8.38 9.77
CA PRO A 175 -20.01 9.55 8.93
C PRO A 175 -19.37 9.19 7.58
N PHE A 176 -18.38 8.29 7.58
CA PHE A 176 -17.72 7.83 6.35
C PHE A 176 -18.68 7.09 5.41
N LYS A 177 -19.55 6.23 5.95
CA LYS A 177 -20.55 5.45 5.20
C LYS A 177 -21.43 6.33 4.32
N LYS A 178 -21.75 7.55 4.76
CA LYS A 178 -22.55 8.51 3.99
C LYS A 178 -21.86 8.97 2.70
N GLN A 179 -20.53 8.88 2.64
CA GLN A 179 -19.72 9.28 1.48
C GLN A 179 -19.47 8.13 0.50
N ILE A 180 -19.62 6.87 0.95
CA ILE A 180 -19.36 5.68 0.13
C ILE A 180 -20.08 5.70 -1.23
N PRO A 181 -21.40 6.03 -1.33
CA PRO A 181 -22.06 6.05 -2.63
C PRO A 181 -21.39 6.99 -3.63
N THR A 182 -21.05 8.21 -3.20
CA THR A 182 -20.34 9.19 -4.03
C THR A 182 -18.93 8.74 -4.39
N LEU A 183 -18.21 8.09 -3.46
CA LEU A 183 -16.88 7.54 -3.73
C LEU A 183 -16.92 6.41 -4.76
N LEU A 184 -17.92 5.52 -4.67
CA LEU A 184 -18.13 4.45 -5.64
C LEU A 184 -18.51 5.02 -7.03
N ASP A 185 -19.40 6.01 -7.08
CA ASP A 185 -19.74 6.69 -8.33
C ASP A 185 -18.50 7.31 -8.99
N LYS A 186 -17.65 8.01 -8.22
CA LYS A 186 -16.38 8.59 -8.72
C LYS A 186 -15.36 7.55 -9.18
N ALA A 187 -15.35 6.37 -8.55
CA ALA A 187 -14.51 5.25 -8.96
C ALA A 187 -15.07 4.46 -10.15
N GLY A 188 -16.22 4.86 -10.71
CA GLY A 188 -16.89 4.12 -11.79
C GLY A 188 -17.55 2.81 -11.34
N LEU A 189 -17.70 2.61 -10.03
CA LEU A 189 -18.29 1.42 -9.40
C LEU A 189 -19.70 1.68 -8.85
N GLY A 190 -20.27 2.84 -9.17
CA GLY A 190 -21.64 3.21 -8.84
C GLY A 190 -22.65 2.27 -9.49
N ARG A 191 -23.76 1.97 -8.79
CA ARG A 191 -24.89 1.28 -9.41
C ARG A 191 -25.42 2.13 -10.56
N SER A 192 -25.60 1.52 -11.73
CA SER A 192 -26.19 2.20 -12.88
C SER A 192 -27.57 2.78 -12.51
N GLU A 193 -27.97 3.91 -13.12
CA GLU A 193 -29.29 4.52 -12.90
C GLU A 193 -30.45 3.52 -13.09
N SER A 194 -30.26 2.51 -13.94
CA SER A 194 -31.23 1.44 -14.20
C SER A 194 -31.56 0.60 -12.96
N GLU A 195 -30.58 0.35 -12.08
CA GLU A 195 -30.78 -0.44 -10.85
C GLU A 195 -31.38 0.40 -9.70
N ARG A 196 -31.08 1.70 -9.67
CA ARG A 196 -31.65 2.65 -8.69
C ARG A 196 -33.15 2.86 -8.95
N ASP A 197 -33.51 2.97 -10.21
CA ASP A 197 -34.90 3.11 -10.67
C ASP A 197 -35.74 1.85 -10.46
N GLN A 198 -35.16 0.65 -10.65
CA GLN A 198 -35.89 -0.61 -10.40
C GLN A 198 -36.21 -0.80 -8.92
N HIS A 199 -35.31 -0.42 -8.01
CA HIS A 199 -35.57 -0.54 -6.57
C HIS A 199 -36.59 0.50 -6.08
N GLN A 200 -36.63 1.70 -6.67
CA GLN A 200 -37.65 2.70 -6.38
C GLN A 200 -39.04 2.33 -6.93
N ARG A 201 -39.11 1.71 -8.12
CA ARG A 201 -40.36 1.20 -8.68
C ARG A 201 -40.91 0.01 -7.89
N GLN A 202 -40.05 -0.96 -7.53
CA GLN A 202 -40.47 -2.12 -6.73
C GLN A 202 -40.98 -1.72 -5.32
N ALA A 203 -40.40 -0.68 -4.71
CA ALA A 203 -40.86 -0.16 -3.42
C ALA A 203 -42.18 0.63 -3.49
N GLN A 204 -42.58 1.10 -4.68
CA GLN A 204 -43.87 1.78 -4.91
C GLN A 204 -44.99 0.78 -5.22
N ASP A 205 -44.70 -0.32 -5.92
CA ASP A 205 -45.69 -1.37 -6.23
C ASP A 205 -46.06 -2.21 -5.00
N ASP A 206 -45.17 -2.36 -4.01
CA ASP A 206 -45.46 -3.06 -2.75
C ASP A 206 -46.30 -2.23 -1.74
N GLN A 207 -46.66 -0.99 -2.09
CA GLN A 207 -47.51 -0.09 -1.29
C GLN A 207 -48.93 0.10 -1.84
N GLN A 208 -49.31 -0.62 -2.91
CA GLN A 208 -50.68 -0.69 -3.46
C GLN A 208 -51.34 -2.04 -3.16
#